data_AF-A0AAW9KIP2-F1
#
_entry.id   AF-A0AAW9KIP2-F1
#
_cell.length_a   1.000
_cell.length_b   1.000
_cell.length_c   1.000
_cell.angle_alpha   90.00
_cell.angle_beta   90.00
_cell.angle_gamma   90.00
#
_symmetry.space_group_name_H-M   'P 1'
#
loop_
_entity.id
_entity.type
_entity.pdbx_description
1 polymer ?
#
loop_
_entity_poly.entity_id
_entity_poly.type
_entity_poly.pdbx_seq_one_letter_code
_entity_poly.pdbx_strand_id
1 'polypeptide(L)' 'AGADGLIIEMHTDPDNSMTGDGVQSLFPDQFARLLKELEQLASLCGSQFNTHKEDASYFEAWNN' A
#
# COMPACT_ATOMS: atom_id res chain seq x y z
N ALA A 1 11.05 14.44 -11.38
CA ALA A 1 9.96 13.73 -10.66
C ALA A 1 8.98 14.78 -10.15
N GLY A 2 7.68 14.55 -10.28
CA GLY A 2 6.62 15.51 -9.99
C GLY A 2 5.24 14.94 -10.34
N ALA A 3 4.91 13.79 -9.74
CA ALA A 3 3.57 13.20 -9.87
C ALA A 3 2.73 13.64 -8.67
N ASP A 4 1.49 14.05 -8.93
CA ASP A 4 0.54 14.47 -7.88
C ASP A 4 -0.13 13.29 -7.16
N GLY A 5 0.12 12.05 -7.61
CA GLY A 5 -0.47 10.85 -7.05
C GLY A 5 0.25 9.57 -7.45
N LEU A 6 -0.07 8.49 -6.74
CA LEU A 6 0.42 7.13 -6.96
C LEU A 6 -0.78 6.18 -7.05
N ILE A 7 -0.70 5.20 -7.94
CA ILE A 7 -1.59 4.03 -7.96
C ILE A 7 -0.75 2.84 -7.51
N ILE A 8 -1.25 2.09 -6.52
CA ILE A 8 -0.55 0.97 -5.89
C ILE A 8 -1.49 -0.23 -5.92
N GLU A 9 -0.98 -1.37 -6.37
CA GLU A 9 -1.67 -2.65 -6.35
C GLU A 9 -1.19 -3.50 -5.17
N MET A 10 -2.14 -4.12 -4.47
CA MET A 10 -1.93 -4.95 -3.27
C MET A 10 -2.76 -6.22 -3.42
N HIS A 11 -2.23 -7.35 -2.96
CA HIS A 11 -2.93 -8.63 -2.98
C HIS A 11 -2.74 -9.36 -1.65
N THR A 12 -3.81 -10.00 -1.14
CA THR A 12 -3.77 -10.78 0.10
C THR A 12 -3.22 -12.20 -0.05
N ASP A 13 -3.05 -12.66 -1.30
CA ASP A 13 -2.58 -14.00 -1.68
C ASP A 13 -1.86 -13.90 -3.05
N PRO A 14 -0.70 -13.22 -3.10
CA PRO A 14 0.01 -12.98 -4.35
C PRO A 14 0.55 -14.26 -5.00
N ASP A 15 0.80 -15.32 -4.21
CA ASP A 15 1.32 -16.59 -4.71
C ASP A 15 0.29 -17.33 -5.60
N ASN A 16 -1.02 -17.08 -5.41
CA ASN A 16 -2.09 -17.61 -6.25
C ASN A 16 -2.69 -16.59 -7.24
N SER A 17 -2.05 -15.43 -7.43
CA SER A 17 -2.55 -14.43 -8.39
C SER A 17 -2.60 -15.03 -9.80
N MET A 18 -3.80 -15.09 -10.39
CA MET A 18 -4.06 -15.70 -11.71
C MET A 18 -3.24 -15.08 -12.85
N THR A 19 -2.70 -13.87 -12.66
CA THR A 19 -1.93 -13.14 -13.68
C THR A 19 -0.42 -13.29 -13.53
N GLY A 20 0.10 -13.83 -12.41
CA GLY A 20 1.53 -13.93 -12.13
C GLY A 20 2.20 -12.60 -11.72
N ASP A 21 1.45 -11.50 -11.62
CA ASP A 21 1.96 -10.18 -11.14
C ASP A 21 2.14 -10.13 -9.61
N GLY A 22 1.91 -11.26 -8.92
CA GLY A 22 2.11 -11.41 -7.47
C GLY A 22 3.52 -11.07 -7.01
N VAL A 23 4.53 -11.20 -7.88
CA VAL A 23 5.93 -10.92 -7.55
C VAL A 23 6.22 -9.42 -7.36
N GLN A 24 5.38 -8.54 -7.91
CA GLN A 24 5.49 -7.07 -7.73
C GLN A 24 4.39 -6.49 -6.84
N SER A 25 3.43 -7.32 -6.40
CA SER A 25 2.31 -6.88 -5.57
C SER A 25 2.76 -6.71 -4.13
N LEU A 26 2.28 -5.65 -3.47
CA LEU A 26 2.48 -5.52 -2.02
C LEU A 26 1.58 -6.51 -1.28
N PHE A 27 2.11 -7.08 -0.20
CA PHE A 27 1.29 -7.71 0.82
C PHE A 27 0.56 -6.65 1.65
N PRO A 28 -0.55 -6.99 2.34
CA PRO A 28 -1.33 -6.01 3.08
C PRO A 28 -0.55 -5.28 4.20
N ASP A 29 0.33 -5.98 4.90
CA ASP A 29 1.22 -5.39 5.92
C ASP A 29 2.22 -4.40 5.31
N GLN A 30 2.77 -4.74 4.14
CA GLN A 30 3.66 -3.87 3.39
C GLN A 30 2.94 -2.63 2.87
N PHE A 31 1.71 -2.77 2.40
CA PHE A 31 0.87 -1.65 1.98
C PHE A 31 0.55 -0.72 3.17
N ALA A 32 0.11 -1.28 4.30
CA ALA A 32 -0.16 -0.51 5.52
C ALA A 32 1.08 0.28 5.99
N ARG A 33 2.25 -0.35 5.92
CA ARG A 33 3.53 0.29 6.25
C ARG A 33 3.89 1.39 5.24
N LEU A 34 3.75 1.12 3.94
CA LEU A 34 4.05 2.08 2.88
C LEU A 34 3.23 3.38 3.04
N LEU A 35 1.94 3.29 3.35
CA LEU A 35 1.11 4.49 3.55
C LEU A 35 1.60 5.37 4.72
N LYS A 36 2.13 4.76 5.78
CA LYS A 36 2.73 5.48 6.92
C LYS A 36 4.06 6.14 6.53
N GLU A 37 4.88 5.44 5.74
CA GLU A 37 6.15 5.98 5.21
C GLU A 37 5.91 7.13 4.23
N LEU A 38 4.90 7.03 3.36
CA LEU A 38 4.51 8.10 2.42
C LEU A 38 4.03 9.36 3.14
N GLU A 39 3.32 9.23 4.27
CA GLU A 39 2.91 10.37 5.09
C GLU A 39 4.12 11.11 5.69
N GLN A 40 5.10 10.38 6.20
CA GLN A 40 6.33 10.96 6.71
C GLN A 40 7.11 11.67 5.60
N LEU A 41 7.23 11.05 4.42
CA LEU A 41 7.89 11.64 3.26
C LEU A 41 7.17 12.87 2.73
N ALA A 42 5.83 12.84 2.65
CA ALA A 42 5.05 13.97 2.17
C ALA A 42 5.31 15.23 3.00
N SER A 43 5.35 15.10 4.33
CA SER A 43 5.67 16.21 5.23
C SER A 43 7.05 16.81 4.96
N LEU A 44 8.06 15.98 4.65
CA LEU A 44 9.41 16.44 4.30
C LEU A 44 9.47 17.10 2.93
N CYS A 45 8.63 16.67 1.99
CA CYS A 45 8.53 17.22 0.64
C CYS A 45 7.64 18.47 0.54
N GLY A 46 7.15 19.01 1.66
CA GLY A 46 6.24 20.17 1.67
C GLY A 46 4.84 19.85 1.11
N SER A 47 4.46 18.57 1.10
CA SER A 47 3.16 18.08 0.63
C SER A 47 2.38 17.45 1.79
N GLN A 48 1.08 17.18 1.58
CA GLN A 48 0.25 16.47 2.55
C GLN A 48 -0.21 15.14 1.96
N PHE A 49 -0.27 14.10 2.80
CA PHE A 49 -0.75 12.78 2.40
C PHE A 49 -1.92 12.36 3.30
N ASN A 50 -3.09 12.91 2.99
CA ASN A 50 -4.32 12.75 3.77
C ASN A 50 -5.12 11.50 3.37
N THR A 51 -4.42 10.44 2.95
CA THR A 51 -5.03 9.14 2.64
C THR A 51 -5.39 8.44 3.93
N HIS A 52 -6.53 7.73 3.93
CA HIS A 52 -6.94 6.87 5.04
C HIS A 52 -5.93 5.72 5.22
N LYS A 53 -5.58 5.41 6.47
CA LYS A 53 -4.56 4.41 6.80
C LYS A 53 -5.17 3.41 7.74
N GLU A 54 -5.09 2.15 7.35
CA GLU A 54 -5.51 1.02 8.17
C GLU A 54 -4.28 0.27 8.67
N ASP A 55 -4.43 -0.42 9.80
CA ASP A 55 -3.41 -1.35 10.28
C ASP A 55 -3.47 -2.68 9.53
N ALA A 56 -2.37 -3.44 9.55
CA ALA A 56 -2.29 -4.72 8.85
C ALA A 56 -3.45 -5.68 9.23
N SER A 57 -3.88 -5.66 10.49
CA SER A 57 -4.99 -6.48 11.01
C SER A 57 -6.33 -6.20 10.33
N TYR A 58 -6.56 -5.00 9.80
CA TYR A 58 -7.77 -4.69 9.05
C TYR A 58 -7.91 -5.57 7.80
N PHE A 59 -6.78 -5.85 7.14
CA PHE A 59 -6.74 -6.65 5.92
C PHE A 59 -6.76 -8.16 6.18
N GLU A 60 -6.40 -8.60 7.39
CA GLU A 60 -6.54 -10.01 7.79
C GLU A 60 -7.99 -10.47 7.71
N ALA A 61 -8.94 -9.57 8.00
CA ALA A 61 -10.37 -9.86 7.92
C ALA A 61 -10.85 -10.15 6.48
N TRP A 62 -10.07 -9.79 5.46
CA TRP A 62 -10.41 -9.98 4.04
C TRP A 62 -10.09 -11.38 3.53
N ASN A 63 -9.42 -12.21 4.35
CA ASN A 63 -9.08 -13.59 4.03
C ASN A 63 -10.17 -14.61 4.46
N ASN A 64 -11.37 -14.14 4.81
CA ASN A 64 -12.51 -14.96 5.24
C ASN A 64 -13.49 -15.27 4.12
#